data_AF-A0AAV5NW96-F1
#
_entry.id   AF-A0AAV5NW96-F1
#
_cell.length_a   1.000
_cell.length_b   1.000
_cell.length_c   1.000
_cell.angle_alpha   90.00
_cell.angle_beta   90.00
_cell.angle_gamma   90.00
#
_symmetry.space_group_name_H-M   'P 1'
#
loop_
_entity.id
_entity.type
_entity.pdbx_description
1 polymer ?
#
loop_
_entity_poly.entity_id
_entity_poly.type
_entity_poly.pdbx_seq_one_letter_code
_entity_poly.pdbx_strand_id
1 'polypeptide(L)'
;MFSNPFVYFIQGECTGLIKIGKTMTLIEQRLKQLQTGSPDKLNFLGGYLGELSENDIHTQFQEYRLHGEWFRASESLKEFISKNCIHDAQALHYAVSEIENGNMTVNEAMALKTKGLLGKHSELMVKLFSDAL
;
A
#
# COMPACT_ATOMS: atom_id res chain seq x y z
N MET A 1 -6.42 -8.51 11.31
CA MET A 1 -5.49 -9.01 10.28
C MET A 1 -6.35 -9.35 9.10
N PHE A 2 -6.00 -8.84 7.93
CA PHE A 2 -6.65 -9.14 6.66
C PHE A 2 -6.45 -10.63 6.33
N SER A 3 -7.43 -11.22 5.67
CA SER A 3 -7.39 -12.60 5.17
C SER A 3 -6.42 -12.76 4.00
N ASN A 4 -6.25 -11.71 3.18
CA ASN A 4 -5.32 -11.74 2.04
C ASN A 4 -4.18 -10.72 2.21
N PRO A 5 -2.91 -11.10 1.93
CA PRO A 5 -1.80 -10.17 1.94
C PRO A 5 -1.84 -9.22 0.74
N PHE A 6 -1.29 -8.03 0.93
CA PHE A 6 -0.99 -7.08 -0.16
C PHE A 6 0.47 -6.63 -0.12
N VAL A 7 0.97 -6.15 -1.26
CA VAL A 7 2.35 -5.63 -1.39
C VAL A 7 2.37 -4.14 -1.05
N TYR A 8 3.40 -3.68 -0.34
CA TYR A 8 3.63 -2.28 -0.04
C TYR A 8 5.01 -1.83 -0.47
N PHE A 9 5.12 -0.52 -0.67
CA PHE A 9 6.34 0.18 -0.98
C PHE A 9 6.62 1.23 0.09
N ILE A 10 7.81 1.19 0.67
CA ILE A 10 8.27 2.15 1.69
C ILE A 10 9.65 2.67 1.26
N GLN A 11 9.91 3.95 1.42
CA GLN A 11 11.18 4.58 1.06
C GLN A 11 11.89 5.15 2.29
N GLY A 12 13.19 4.90 2.38
CA GLY A 12 14.06 5.63 3.32
C GLY A 12 14.31 7.04 2.83
N GLU A 13 14.08 8.04 3.69
CA GLU A 13 14.21 9.46 3.34
C GLU A 13 15.65 9.86 2.98
N CYS A 14 16.63 9.42 3.79
CA CYS A 14 18.03 9.74 3.56
C CYS A 14 18.69 8.84 2.52
N THR A 15 18.37 7.54 2.55
CA THR A 15 18.98 6.56 1.64
C THR A 15 18.36 6.57 0.24
N GLY A 16 17.10 7.00 0.12
CA GLY A 16 16.32 6.95 -1.11
C GLY A 16 15.93 5.54 -1.56
N LEU A 17 16.31 4.49 -0.80
CA LEU A 17 16.03 3.10 -1.15
C LEU A 17 14.57 2.77 -0.91
N ILE A 18 14.00 1.97 -1.81
CA ILE A 18 12.62 1.50 -1.73
C ILE A 18 12.63 0.05 -1.28
N LYS A 19 11.96 -0.20 -0.15
CA LYS A 19 11.60 -1.54 0.30
C LYS A 19 10.34 -1.99 -0.42
N ILE A 20 10.37 -3.20 -0.96
CA ILE A 20 9.20 -3.89 -1.50
C ILE A 20 8.89 -5.04 -0.55
N GLY A 21 7.76 -4.99 0.15
CA GLY A 21 7.38 -6.01 1.14
C GLY A 21 5.91 -6.38 1.04
N LYS A 22 5.48 -7.45 1.72
CA LYS A 22 4.06 -7.79 1.88
C LYS A 22 3.58 -7.71 3.33
N THR A 23 2.30 -7.47 3.52
CA THR A 23 1.65 -7.48 4.85
C THR A 23 0.20 -7.94 4.78
N MET A 24 -0.31 -8.43 5.90
CA MET A 24 -1.74 -8.75 6.13
C MET A 24 -2.31 -7.87 7.26
N THR A 25 -1.60 -6.83 7.66
CA THR A 25 -2.01 -5.92 8.72
C THR A 25 -2.08 -4.49 8.20
N LEU A 26 -2.52 -3.57 9.05
CA LEU A 26 -2.54 -2.14 8.73
C LEU A 26 -1.13 -1.67 8.34
N ILE A 27 -1.03 -0.92 7.26
CA ILE A 27 0.25 -0.47 6.73
C ILE A 27 1.00 0.42 7.73
N GLU A 28 0.28 1.20 8.53
CA GLU A 28 0.85 2.04 9.58
C GLU A 28 1.47 1.22 10.71
N GLN A 29 0.86 0.08 11.06
CA GLN A 29 1.43 -0.84 12.06
C GLN A 29 2.72 -1.46 11.54
N ARG A 30 2.72 -1.89 10.27
CA ARG A 30 3.92 -2.45 9.62
C ARG A 30 5.02 -1.42 9.49
N LEU A 31 4.70 -0.19 9.10
CA LEU A 31 5.63 0.93 9.00
C LEU A 31 6.27 1.22 10.36
N LYS A 32 5.46 1.32 11.43
CA LYS A 32 5.97 1.52 12.80
C LYS A 32 6.92 0.39 13.22
N GLN A 33 6.58 -0.86 12.93
CA GLN A 33 7.43 -2.01 13.23
C GLN A 33 8.77 -1.96 12.48
N LEU A 34 8.77 -1.59 11.20
CA LEU A 34 9.99 -1.45 10.41
C LEU A 34 10.86 -0.29 10.91
N GLN A 35 10.22 0.81 11.32
CA GLN A 35 10.90 2.01 11.80
C GLN A 35 11.74 1.75 13.07
N THR A 36 11.34 0.81 13.95
CA THR A 36 12.12 0.50 15.17
C THR A 36 13.52 -0.05 14.87
N GLY A 37 13.70 -0.69 13.70
CA GLY A 37 14.98 -1.24 13.25
C GLY A 37 15.68 -0.38 12.20
N SER A 38 15.10 0.77 11.81
CA SER A 38 15.66 1.64 10.79
C SER A 38 16.05 2.99 11.40
N PRO A 39 17.33 3.42 11.29
CA PRO A 39 17.72 4.77 11.67
C PRO A 39 17.23 5.81 10.66
N ASP A 40 16.97 5.39 9.41
CA ASP A 40 16.39 6.25 8.37
C ASP A 40 14.87 6.37 8.58
N LYS A 41 14.33 7.56 8.35
CA LYS A 41 12.88 7.78 8.40
C LYS A 41 12.24 7.09 7.21
N LEU A 42 11.22 6.29 7.50
CA LEU A 42 10.52 5.49 6.51
C LEU A 42 9.22 6.17 6.08
N ASN A 43 9.07 6.40 4.79
CA ASN A 43 7.90 7.02 4.19
C ASN A 43 7.13 5.98 3.37
N PHE A 44 5.82 5.88 3.60
CA PHE A 44 4.96 5.03 2.79
C PHE A 44 4.79 5.62 1.39
N LEU A 45 5.03 4.82 0.35
CA LEU A 45 4.87 5.22 -1.04
C LEU A 45 3.58 4.70 -1.65
N GLY A 46 3.10 3.51 -1.27
CA GLY A 46 1.88 2.96 -1.85
C GLY A 46 1.65 1.48 -1.51
N GLY A 47 0.39 1.06 -1.57
CA GLY A 47 -0.04 -0.32 -1.46
C GLY A 47 -0.58 -0.83 -2.80
N TYR A 48 -0.08 -1.97 -3.24
CA TYR A 48 -0.49 -2.66 -4.45
C TYR A 48 -1.42 -3.83 -4.09
N LEU A 49 -2.65 -3.75 -4.60
CA LEU A 49 -3.72 -4.74 -4.39
C LEU A 49 -3.93 -5.67 -5.59
N GLY A 50 -3.08 -5.58 -6.61
CA GLY A 50 -3.21 -6.41 -7.81
C GLY A 50 -2.65 -7.83 -7.65
N GLU A 51 -2.66 -8.58 -8.74
CA GLU A 51 -2.40 -10.02 -8.76
C GLU A 51 -0.92 -10.41 -8.61
N LEU A 52 0.02 -9.50 -8.90
CA LEU A 52 1.45 -9.83 -8.82
C LEU A 52 1.87 -10.05 -7.37
N SER A 53 2.53 -11.18 -7.11
CA SER A 53 3.10 -11.44 -5.80
C SER A 53 4.31 -10.53 -5.54
N GLU A 54 4.68 -10.41 -4.27
CA GLU A 54 5.93 -9.77 -3.86
C GLU A 54 7.15 -10.30 -4.63
N ASN A 55 7.21 -11.63 -4.84
CA ASN A 55 8.33 -12.27 -5.52
C ASN A 55 8.34 -11.97 -7.03
N ASP A 56 7.17 -11.85 -7.66
CA ASP A 56 7.05 -11.45 -9.07
C ASP A 56 7.56 -10.02 -9.25
N ILE A 57 7.17 -9.11 -8.35
CA ILE A 57 7.63 -7.72 -8.37
C ILE A 57 9.14 -7.64 -8.06
N HIS A 58 9.65 -8.41 -7.10
CA HIS A 58 11.10 -8.50 -6.85
C HIS A 58 11.85 -8.96 -8.10
N THR A 59 11.33 -9.98 -8.80
CA THR A 59 11.92 -10.51 -10.03
C THR A 59 11.90 -9.46 -11.14
N GLN A 60 10.78 -8.77 -11.30
CA GLN A 60 10.61 -7.69 -12.29
C GLN A 60 11.63 -6.55 -12.09
N PHE A 61 11.98 -6.21 -10.84
CA PHE A 61 12.91 -5.12 -10.51
C PHE A 61 14.26 -5.61 -9.99
N GLN A 62 14.63 -6.86 -10.26
CA GLN A 62 15.82 -7.51 -9.71
C GLN A 62 17.12 -6.76 -10.06
N GLU A 63 17.20 -6.09 -11.21
CA GLU A 63 18.36 -5.27 -11.62
C GLU A 63 18.60 -4.06 -10.69
N TYR A 64 17.59 -3.63 -9.94
CA TYR A 64 17.68 -2.51 -8.98
C TYR A 64 17.84 -3.00 -7.55
N ARG A 65 17.81 -4.30 -7.30
CA ARG A 65 17.93 -4.88 -5.96
C ARG A 65 19.36 -4.69 -5.45
N LEU A 66 19.49 -4.11 -4.25
CA LEU A 66 20.79 -3.90 -3.62
C LEU A 66 21.07 -4.97 -2.57
N HIS A 67 20.22 -5.07 -1.54
CA HIS A 67 20.34 -6.06 -0.48
C HIS A 67 18.99 -6.40 0.11
N GLY A 68 18.79 -7.66 0.50
CA GLY A 68 17.52 -8.13 1.08
C GLY A 68 16.33 -7.75 0.19
N GLU A 69 15.41 -6.95 0.72
CA GLU A 69 14.20 -6.47 0.03
C GLU A 69 14.29 -4.97 -0.35
N TRP A 70 15.50 -4.41 -0.39
CA TRP A 70 15.75 -2.99 -0.68
C TRP A 70 16.30 -2.78 -2.10
N PHE A 71 15.66 -1.85 -2.80
CA PHE A 71 15.88 -1.56 -4.22
C PHE A 71 16.27 -0.10 -4.41
N ARG A 72 17.13 0.18 -5.38
CA ARG A 72 17.39 1.54 -5.86
C ARG A 72 16.12 2.12 -6.49
N ALA A 73 15.80 3.38 -6.20
CA ALA A 73 14.64 4.07 -6.77
C ALA A 73 14.84 4.42 -8.26
N SER A 74 14.70 3.41 -9.13
CA SER A 74 14.70 3.60 -10.58
C SER A 74 13.43 4.29 -11.06
N GLU A 75 13.48 4.84 -12.27
CA GLU A 75 12.31 5.50 -12.87
C GLU A 75 11.19 4.50 -13.15
N SER A 76 11.52 3.31 -13.65
CA SER A 76 10.55 2.23 -13.91
C SER A 76 9.83 1.76 -12.63
N LEU A 77 10.55 1.66 -11.51
CA LEU A 77 9.94 1.30 -10.22
C LEU A 77 9.02 2.43 -9.71
N LYS A 78 9.48 3.70 -9.78
CA LYS A 78 8.66 4.85 -9.40
C LYS A 78 7.38 4.95 -10.24
N GLU A 79 7.49 4.73 -11.54
CA GLU A 79 6.35 4.74 -12.45
C GLU A 79 5.37 3.60 -12.17
N PHE A 80 5.88 2.39 -11.87
CA PHE A 80 5.05 1.27 -11.43
C PHE A 80 4.25 1.61 -10.18
N ILE A 81 4.90 2.17 -9.16
CA ILE A 81 4.25 2.53 -7.90
C ILE A 81 3.16 3.59 -8.15
N SER A 82 3.50 4.65 -8.90
CA SER A 82 2.58 5.75 -9.24
C SER A 82 1.32 5.30 -9.99
N LYS A 83 1.45 4.33 -10.91
CA LYS A 83 0.34 3.87 -11.74
C LYS A 83 -0.53 2.80 -11.08
N ASN A 84 0.05 1.99 -10.20
CA ASN A 84 -0.57 0.75 -9.76
C ASN A 84 -0.85 0.68 -8.24
N CYS A 85 -0.59 1.74 -7.48
CA CYS A 85 -0.79 1.73 -6.03
C CYS A 85 -1.85 2.71 -5.54
N ILE A 86 -2.39 2.42 -4.35
CA ILE A 86 -3.09 3.39 -3.52
C ILE A 86 -2.05 4.05 -2.61
N HIS A 87 -1.92 5.37 -2.70
CA HIS A 87 -0.83 6.14 -2.07
C HIS A 87 -1.16 6.72 -0.70
N ASP A 88 -2.38 6.48 -0.21
CA ASP A 88 -2.84 6.97 1.09
C ASP A 88 -3.22 5.77 1.97
N ALA A 89 -2.73 5.77 3.21
CA ALA A 89 -2.88 4.63 4.11
C ALA A 89 -4.35 4.40 4.51
N GLN A 90 -5.13 5.47 4.72
CA GLN A 90 -6.54 5.37 5.08
C GLN A 90 -7.37 4.91 3.87
N ALA A 91 -7.11 5.44 2.68
CA ALA A 91 -7.74 4.98 1.45
C ALA A 91 -7.43 3.50 1.17
N LEU A 92 -6.17 3.08 1.38
CA LEU A 92 -5.75 1.69 1.23
C LEU A 92 -6.48 0.79 2.23
N HIS A 93 -6.52 1.17 3.50
CA HIS A 93 -7.23 0.42 4.54
C HIS A 93 -8.71 0.27 4.20
N TYR A 94 -9.37 1.34 3.78
CA TYR A 94 -10.76 1.31 3.34
C TYR A 94 -10.94 0.35 2.15
N ALA A 95 -10.12 0.47 1.11
CA ALA A 95 -10.19 -0.40 -0.06
C ALA A 95 -10.02 -1.88 0.29
N VAL A 96 -9.00 -2.22 1.09
CA VAL A 96 -8.77 -3.61 1.53
C VAL A 96 -9.98 -4.15 2.30
N SER A 97 -10.54 -3.35 3.20
CA SER A 97 -11.72 -3.77 4.00
C SER A 97 -12.95 -4.03 3.13
N GLU A 98 -13.24 -3.13 2.17
CA GLU A 98 -14.38 -3.31 1.26
C GLU A 98 -14.19 -4.50 0.31
N ILE A 99 -12.96 -4.78 -0.12
CA ILE A 99 -12.65 -5.95 -0.93
C ILE A 99 -12.86 -7.23 -0.14
N GLU A 100 -12.39 -7.30 1.10
CA GLU A 100 -12.60 -8.47 1.97
C GLU A 100 -14.07 -8.74 2.28
N ASN A 101 -14.85 -7.68 2.45
CA ASN A 101 -16.29 -7.78 2.67
C ASN A 101 -17.07 -8.12 1.39
N GLY A 102 -16.42 -8.17 0.22
CA GLY A 102 -17.06 -8.43 -1.07
C GLY A 102 -17.86 -7.24 -1.62
N ASN A 103 -17.68 -6.05 -1.07
CA ASN A 103 -18.38 -4.82 -1.47
C ASN A 103 -17.69 -4.06 -2.60
N MET A 104 -16.42 -4.38 -2.88
CA MET A 104 -15.61 -3.71 -3.87
C MET A 104 -14.66 -4.71 -4.54
N THR A 105 -14.41 -4.55 -5.83
CA THR A 105 -13.36 -5.27 -6.55
C THR A 105 -12.05 -4.47 -6.54
N VAL A 106 -10.92 -5.14 -6.74
CA VAL A 106 -9.62 -4.47 -6.91
C VAL A 106 -9.67 -3.44 -8.05
N ASN A 107 -10.30 -3.77 -9.17
CA ASN A 107 -10.42 -2.87 -10.32
C ASN A 107 -11.21 -1.59 -9.98
N GLU A 108 -12.29 -1.71 -9.21
CA GLU A 108 -13.05 -0.55 -8.73
C GLU A 108 -12.23 0.32 -7.78
N ALA A 109 -11.50 -0.29 -6.84
CA ALA A 109 -10.63 0.43 -5.92
C ALA A 109 -9.56 1.24 -6.68
N MET A 110 -8.92 0.62 -7.67
CA MET A 110 -7.91 1.26 -8.51
C MET A 110 -8.49 2.38 -9.39
N ALA A 111 -9.71 2.21 -9.90
CA ALA A 111 -10.39 3.24 -10.70
C ALA A 111 -10.78 4.47 -9.87
N LEU A 112 -11.21 4.27 -8.61
CA LEU A 112 -11.60 5.36 -7.71
C LEU A 112 -10.40 6.22 -7.28
N LYS A 113 -9.20 5.63 -7.22
CA LYS A 113 -7.98 6.25 -6.69
C LYS A 113 -8.18 6.80 -5.26
N THR A 114 -7.17 7.45 -4.70
CA THR A 114 -7.21 7.98 -3.33
C THR A 114 -8.44 8.87 -3.07
N LYS A 115 -8.72 9.84 -3.95
CA LYS A 115 -9.82 10.80 -3.72
C LYS A 115 -11.20 10.13 -3.70
N GLY A 116 -11.46 9.22 -4.63
CA GLY A 116 -12.74 8.51 -4.69
C GLY A 116 -12.93 7.58 -3.49
N LEU A 117 -11.86 6.89 -3.07
CA LEU A 117 -11.88 6.02 -1.88
C LEU A 117 -12.16 6.80 -0.59
N LEU A 118 -11.48 7.92 -0.37
CA LEU A 118 -11.71 8.76 0.81
C LEU A 118 -13.12 9.40 0.83
N GLY A 119 -13.66 9.75 -0.33
CA GLY A 119 -15.03 10.23 -0.46
C GLY A 119 -16.05 9.18 0.00
N LYS A 120 -15.97 7.97 -0.56
CA LYS A 120 -16.83 6.85 -0.16
C LYS A 120 -16.66 6.48 1.32
N HIS A 121 -15.43 6.49 1.82
CA HIS A 121 -15.18 6.23 3.24
C HIS A 121 -15.87 7.26 4.13
N SER A 122 -15.80 8.55 3.77
CA SER A 122 -16.46 9.62 4.53
C SER A 122 -17.98 9.49 4.52
N GLU A 123 -18.57 9.18 3.36
CA GLU A 123 -20.02 8.95 3.21
C GLU A 123 -20.49 7.76 4.08
N LEU A 124 -19.74 6.67 4.07
CA LEU A 124 -20.02 5.50 4.90
C LEU A 124 -19.99 5.84 6.39
N MET A 125 -18.95 6.58 6.83
CA MET A 125 -18.83 6.99 8.23
C MET A 125 -20.01 7.88 8.65
N VAL A 126 -20.41 8.84 7.82
CA VAL A 126 -21.59 9.68 8.09
C VAL A 126 -22.85 8.83 8.27
N LYS A 127 -23.08 7.86 7.37
CA LYS A 127 -24.24 6.97 7.45
C LYS A 127 -24.25 6.10 8.71
N LEU A 128 -23.09 5.54 9.09
CA LEU A 128 -22.97 4.76 10.31
C LEU A 128 -23.27 5.58 11.57
N PHE A 129 -22.84 6.84 11.61
CA PHE A 129 -23.13 7.73 12.74
C PHE A 129 -24.59 8.21 12.74
N SER A 130 -25.24 8.39 11.59
CA SER A 130 -26.65 8.75 11.53
C SER A 130 -27.58 7.62 11.95
N ASP A 131 -27.23 6.38 11.64
CA ASP A 131 -28.03 5.19 11.97
C ASP A 131 -27.87 4.75 13.45
N ALA A 132 -26.92 5.35 14.18
CA ALA A 132 -26.64 5.06 15.59
C ALA A 132 -27.31 6.04 16.59
N LEU A 133 -28.11 6.99 16.08
CA LEU A 133 -28.88 8.00 16.83
C LEU A 133 -30.39 7.73 16.73
#